data_AF-A0A1W9WCT4-F1
#
_entry.id   AF-A0A1W9WCT4-F1
#
_cell.length_a   1.000
_cell.length_b   1.000
_cell.length_c   1.000
_cell.angle_alpha   90.00
_cell.angle_beta   90.00
_cell.angle_gamma   90.00
#
_symmetry.space_group_name_H-M   'P 1'
#
loop_
_entity.id
_entity.type
_entity.pdbx_description
1 polymer ?
#
loop_
_entity_poly.entity_id
_entity_poly.type
_entity_poly.pdbx_seq_one_letter_code
_entity_poly.pdbx_strand_id
1 'polypeptide(L)'
;MSNQFKKFTRDSHKVLAIAKRIAKTYNQNIITPNHLLFGVLELADCQAEKILLEFRFNLANLKQRLIAYIKLDAKGNQDDISIGHATWRDKYALDTTEIINQANSESEENNLNFVDTRLIVLGMLRQRHNSAAELLEQNGVTLDAFREKAKLHDTPPVNVPRFQLPDLSQLKKSPFMISPTFIILVLFTLVFAYLTYAHIGNSGVTTFCFVTGAWVVSVALHEFGHALAAFWGGDESVAHKGYLTLDPLKYTHPVLSIILPILFLAIGGIPLPGGAVFINHNAIRSRLMKSITSAAGPFATFLCIIVLLIPFMFGWYETTLESHNEFWAGISFLVFIEIFVLFLNLLPLPGLDGFGILEPFLPETIIQQANIIRPYTIFVLVALFFYTGFADGFFLASGFIMRLVNQDLIYLLQNGLELYWFWK
;
A
#
# COMPACT_ATOMS: atom_id res chain seq x y z
N MET A 1 -26.60 24.76 3.35
CA MET A 1 -26.17 23.96 4.50
C MET A 1 -27.38 23.19 5.00
N SER A 2 -27.23 21.91 5.38
CA SER A 2 -28.32 21.15 6.04
C SER A 2 -28.87 21.95 7.23
N ASN A 3 -30.17 21.88 7.47
CA ASN A 3 -30.85 22.55 8.59
C ASN A 3 -30.20 22.18 9.95
N GLN A 4 -29.58 20.99 10.06
CA GLN A 4 -28.96 20.45 11.28
C GLN A 4 -27.74 21.22 11.79
N PHE A 5 -27.09 22.03 10.95
CA PHE A 5 -25.89 22.80 11.33
C PHE A 5 -26.17 24.29 11.50
N LYS A 6 -27.42 24.73 11.33
CA LYS A 6 -27.77 26.16 11.30
C LYS A 6 -27.48 26.89 12.61
N LYS A 7 -27.59 26.19 13.74
CA LYS A 7 -27.33 26.71 15.09
C LYS A 7 -25.85 26.67 15.48
N PHE A 8 -24.97 26.06 14.68
CA PHE A 8 -23.59 25.82 15.09
C PHE A 8 -22.78 27.13 15.19
N THR A 9 -22.01 27.27 16.27
CA THR A 9 -21.10 28.40 16.41
C THR A 9 -19.92 28.28 15.44
N ARG A 10 -19.15 29.36 15.30
CA ARG A 10 -17.95 29.37 14.47
C ARG A 10 -16.93 28.31 14.90
N ASP A 11 -16.77 28.10 16.20
CA ASP A 11 -15.84 27.09 16.73
C ASP A 11 -16.34 25.66 16.47
N SER A 12 -17.64 25.42 16.58
CA SER A 12 -18.25 24.14 16.16
C SER A 12 -18.03 23.86 14.67
N HIS A 13 -18.10 24.87 13.81
CA HIS A 13 -17.74 24.73 12.40
C HIS A 13 -16.24 24.46 12.18
N LYS A 14 -15.35 25.03 13.00
CA LYS A 14 -13.91 24.70 12.96
C LYS A 14 -13.67 23.26 13.38
N VAL A 15 -14.31 22.77 14.45
CA VAL A 15 -14.25 21.36 14.88
C VAL A 15 -14.62 20.43 13.73
N LEU A 16 -15.73 20.70 13.02
CA LEU A 16 -16.13 19.92 11.84
C LEU A 16 -15.10 19.99 10.71
N ALA A 17 -14.47 21.16 10.50
CA ALA A 17 -13.43 21.31 9.48
C ALA A 17 -12.16 20.51 9.83
N ILE A 18 -11.75 20.49 11.11
CA ILE A 18 -10.63 19.66 11.56
C ILE A 18 -10.98 18.18 11.42
N ALA A 19 -12.18 17.76 11.86
CA ALA A 19 -12.66 16.38 11.73
C ALA A 19 -12.61 15.88 10.28
N LYS A 20 -13.05 16.71 9.33
CA LYS A 20 -12.92 16.42 7.88
C LYS A 20 -11.47 16.29 7.44
N ARG A 21 -10.61 17.19 7.92
CA ARG A 21 -9.19 17.19 7.55
C ARG A 21 -8.51 15.92 8.04
N ILE A 22 -8.73 15.51 9.29
CA ILE A 22 -8.12 14.30 9.86
C ILE A 22 -8.66 13.03 9.19
N ALA A 23 -9.95 12.96 8.86
CA ALA A 23 -10.53 11.83 8.09
C ALA A 23 -9.86 11.73 6.71
N LYS A 24 -9.72 12.86 6.02
CA LYS A 24 -9.02 12.91 4.72
C LYS A 24 -7.54 12.54 4.84
N THR A 25 -6.86 12.95 5.92
CA THR A 25 -5.46 12.58 6.20
C THR A 25 -5.28 11.06 6.31
N TYR A 26 -6.28 10.34 6.81
CA TYR A 26 -6.30 8.87 6.88
C TYR A 26 -7.10 8.21 5.74
N ASN A 27 -7.38 8.95 4.66
CA ASN A 27 -8.11 8.49 3.47
C ASN A 27 -9.47 7.85 3.78
N GLN A 28 -10.14 8.37 4.81
CA GLN A 28 -11.50 7.99 5.17
C GLN A 28 -12.49 8.95 4.52
N ASN A 29 -13.48 8.38 3.84
CA ASN A 29 -14.55 9.13 3.19
C ASN A 29 -15.74 9.37 4.13
N ILE A 30 -15.73 8.77 5.32
CA ILE A 30 -16.79 8.83 6.32
C ILE A 30 -16.22 9.45 7.60
N ILE A 31 -16.89 10.48 8.12
CA ILE A 31 -16.53 11.15 9.37
C ILE A 31 -17.20 10.41 10.53
N THR A 32 -16.38 9.77 11.37
CA THR A 32 -16.78 9.00 12.56
C THR A 32 -16.75 9.85 13.85
N PRO A 33 -17.31 9.38 14.97
CA PRO A 33 -17.25 10.08 16.27
C PRO A 33 -15.82 10.42 16.70
N ASN A 34 -14.86 9.52 16.42
CA ASN A 34 -13.45 9.71 16.73
C ASN A 34 -12.84 10.93 16.03
N HIS A 35 -13.20 11.17 14.77
CA HIS A 35 -12.76 12.36 14.03
C HIS A 35 -13.33 13.65 14.63
N LEU A 36 -14.59 13.59 15.08
CA LEU A 36 -15.26 14.72 15.69
C LEU A 36 -14.63 15.07 17.05
N LEU A 37 -14.35 14.05 17.88
CA LEU A 37 -13.61 14.22 19.14
C LEU A 37 -12.21 14.77 18.89
N PHE A 38 -11.51 14.27 17.88
CA PHE A 38 -10.19 14.80 17.50
C PHE A 38 -10.27 16.29 17.16
N GLY A 39 -11.30 16.69 16.40
CA GLY A 39 -11.56 18.09 16.11
C GLY A 39 -11.77 18.96 17.34
N VAL A 40 -12.43 18.45 18.39
CA VAL A 40 -12.60 19.15 19.66
C VAL A 40 -11.27 19.30 20.39
N LEU A 41 -10.50 18.20 20.51
CA LEU A 41 -9.22 18.20 21.25
C LEU A 41 -8.11 18.99 20.53
N GLU A 42 -8.21 19.17 19.22
CA GLU A 42 -7.22 19.89 18.42
C GLU A 42 -7.55 21.39 18.26
N LEU A 43 -8.81 21.78 18.47
CA LEU A 43 -9.19 23.18 18.46
C LEU A 43 -8.77 23.84 19.78
N ALA A 44 -7.56 24.39 19.78
CA ALA A 44 -6.98 25.12 20.90
C ALA A 44 -7.93 26.20 21.44
N ASP A 45 -7.98 26.30 22.77
CA ASP A 45 -8.72 27.31 23.54
C ASP A 45 -10.25 27.26 23.41
N CYS A 46 -10.81 26.20 22.82
CA CYS A 46 -12.26 26.03 22.77
C CYS A 46 -12.82 25.66 24.15
N GLN A 47 -14.09 25.99 24.40
CA GLN A 47 -14.72 25.79 25.71
C GLN A 47 -14.73 24.32 26.14
N ALA A 48 -15.04 23.41 25.21
CA ALA A 48 -14.99 21.98 25.49
C ALA A 48 -13.59 21.48 25.87
N GLU A 49 -12.53 21.91 25.17
CA GLU A 49 -11.15 21.54 25.51
C GLU A 49 -10.79 22.04 26.92
N LYS A 50 -11.16 23.28 27.26
CA LYS A 50 -10.92 23.86 28.59
C LYS A 50 -11.57 23.04 29.70
N ILE A 51 -12.82 22.61 29.52
CA ILE A 51 -13.52 21.75 30.47
C ILE A 51 -12.87 20.37 30.55
N LEU A 52 -12.51 19.78 29.40
CA LEU A 52 -11.84 18.48 29.34
C LEU A 52 -10.50 18.48 30.09
N LEU A 53 -9.74 19.57 30.01
CA LEU A 53 -8.49 19.75 30.75
C LEU A 53 -8.67 19.73 32.28
N GLU A 54 -9.88 20.00 32.80
CA GLU A 54 -10.15 19.92 34.23
C GLU A 54 -10.25 18.48 34.77
N PHE A 55 -10.39 17.47 33.91
CA PHE A 55 -10.62 16.07 34.30
C PHE A 55 -9.35 15.30 34.69
N ARG A 56 -8.23 15.98 34.96
CA ARG A 56 -6.96 15.39 35.44
C ARG A 56 -6.43 14.18 34.64
N PHE A 57 -6.79 14.04 33.37
CA PHE A 57 -6.22 13.03 32.48
C PHE A 57 -5.09 13.61 31.61
N ASN A 58 -4.23 12.74 31.09
CA ASN A 58 -3.17 13.15 30.17
C ASN A 58 -3.74 13.34 28.75
N LEU A 59 -3.95 14.59 28.34
CA LEU A 59 -4.48 14.95 27.03
C LEU A 59 -3.64 14.40 25.87
N ALA A 60 -2.30 14.36 26.01
CA ALA A 60 -1.42 13.83 24.98
C ALA A 60 -1.62 12.32 24.80
N ASN A 61 -1.81 11.58 25.89
CA ASN A 61 -2.12 10.15 25.84
C ASN A 61 -3.51 9.90 25.20
N LEU A 62 -4.52 10.69 25.59
CA LEU A 62 -5.85 10.62 24.97
C LEU A 62 -5.78 10.84 23.46
N LYS A 63 -5.06 11.87 22.99
CA LYS A 63 -4.85 12.15 21.56
C LYS A 63 -4.13 10.99 20.86
N GLN A 64 -3.09 10.41 21.48
CA GLN A 64 -2.38 9.26 20.90
C GLN A 64 -3.29 8.04 20.73
N ARG A 65 -4.09 7.71 21.75
CA ARG A 65 -5.07 6.62 21.70
C ARG A 65 -6.13 6.90 20.64
N LEU A 66 -6.66 8.12 20.58
CA LEU A 66 -7.65 8.52 19.57
C LEU A 66 -7.11 8.37 18.14
N ILE A 67 -5.85 8.77 17.90
CA ILE A 67 -5.18 8.56 16.61
C ILE A 67 -5.05 7.06 16.30
N ALA A 68 -4.79 6.21 17.30
CA ALA A 68 -4.75 4.76 17.11
C ALA A 68 -6.11 4.20 16.68
N TYR A 69 -7.21 4.63 17.31
CA TYR A 69 -8.57 4.26 16.90
C TYR A 69 -8.89 4.72 15.46
N ILE A 70 -8.59 5.98 15.12
CA ILE A 70 -8.80 6.51 13.75
C ILE A 70 -8.03 5.67 12.72
N LYS A 71 -6.79 5.25 13.03
CA LYS A 71 -5.98 4.39 12.17
C LYS A 71 -6.54 2.97 12.04
N LEU A 72 -7.12 2.43 13.11
CA LEU A 72 -7.77 1.11 13.08
C LEU A 72 -9.04 1.16 12.21
N ASP A 73 -9.86 2.20 12.39
CA ASP A 73 -11.05 2.47 11.55
C ASP A 73 -10.66 2.61 10.06
N ALA A 74 -9.45 3.11 9.76
CA ALA A 74 -8.95 3.25 8.40
C ALA A 74 -8.49 1.91 7.77
N LYS A 75 -8.14 0.91 8.59
CA LYS A 75 -7.74 -0.43 8.14
C LYS A 75 -8.93 -1.38 7.97
N GLY A 76 -10.04 -1.13 8.66
CA GLY A 76 -11.29 -1.89 8.52
C GLY A 76 -12.01 -1.62 7.20
N ASN A 77 -12.98 -2.48 6.86
CA ASN A 77 -13.82 -2.27 5.68
C ASN A 77 -14.78 -1.09 5.90
N GLN A 78 -14.63 0.00 5.15
CA GLN A 78 -15.48 1.19 5.29
C GLN A 78 -16.94 0.93 4.87
N ASP A 79 -17.19 -0.13 4.11
CA ASP A 79 -18.54 -0.51 3.66
C ASP A 79 -19.44 -1.03 4.80
N ASP A 80 -18.85 -1.48 5.92
CA ASP A 80 -19.59 -1.95 7.10
C ASP A 80 -20.10 -0.80 7.99
N ILE A 81 -19.67 0.44 7.73
CA ILE A 81 -20.08 1.61 8.52
C ILE A 81 -21.44 2.09 8.03
N SER A 82 -22.46 1.96 8.89
CA SER A 82 -23.80 2.49 8.62
C SER A 82 -23.75 4.00 8.39
N ILE A 83 -24.21 4.47 7.23
CA ILE A 83 -24.18 5.87 6.82
C ILE A 83 -25.47 6.56 7.28
N GLY A 84 -25.35 7.63 8.07
CA GLY A 84 -26.49 8.47 8.46
C GLY A 84 -26.99 9.35 7.32
N HIS A 85 -28.15 10.00 7.47
CA HIS A 85 -28.64 10.96 6.50
C HIS A 85 -27.66 12.14 6.34
N ALA A 86 -26.81 12.09 5.31
CA ALA A 86 -25.82 13.11 5.03
C ALA A 86 -26.03 13.73 3.64
N THR A 87 -25.96 15.06 3.59
CA THR A 87 -26.00 15.87 2.37
C THR A 87 -24.95 15.45 1.34
N TRP A 88 -25.28 15.64 0.06
CA TRP A 88 -24.53 15.32 -1.18
C TRP A 88 -23.04 15.75 -1.28
N ARG A 89 -22.37 16.26 -0.23
CA ARG A 89 -20.95 16.69 -0.25
C ARG A 89 -20.02 16.02 0.77
N ASP A 90 -20.49 15.56 1.93
CA ASP A 90 -19.64 14.92 2.97
C ASP A 90 -20.43 13.78 3.64
N LYS A 91 -19.83 12.59 3.81
CA LYS A 91 -20.49 11.45 4.48
C LYS A 91 -20.15 11.43 5.97
N TYR A 92 -21.16 11.37 6.82
CA TYR A 92 -21.02 11.17 8.26
C TYR A 92 -21.50 9.76 8.62
N ALA A 93 -20.83 9.11 9.57
CA ALA A 93 -21.33 7.86 10.13
C ALA A 93 -22.69 8.11 10.81
N LEU A 94 -23.51 7.04 10.93
CA LEU A 94 -24.79 7.10 11.63
C LEU A 94 -24.60 7.67 13.05
N ASP A 95 -23.64 7.13 13.79
CA ASP A 95 -23.30 7.59 15.15
C ASP A 95 -22.92 9.07 15.19
N THR A 96 -22.10 9.53 14.24
CA THR A 96 -21.74 10.95 14.14
C THR A 96 -22.96 11.83 13.88
N THR A 97 -23.91 11.34 13.09
CA THR A 97 -25.16 12.04 12.79
C THR A 97 -26.05 12.08 14.03
N GLU A 98 -26.15 10.99 14.79
CA GLU A 98 -26.85 10.94 16.07
C GLU A 98 -26.25 11.90 17.09
N ILE A 99 -24.92 11.96 17.20
CA ILE A 99 -24.22 12.92 18.08
C ILE A 99 -24.58 14.37 17.74
N ILE A 100 -24.62 14.71 16.46
CA ILE A 100 -25.01 16.05 16.00
C ILE A 100 -26.48 16.35 16.35
N ASN A 101 -27.36 15.36 16.22
CA ASN A 101 -28.76 15.51 16.59
C ASN A 101 -28.91 15.68 18.11
N GLN A 102 -28.20 14.88 18.91
CA GLN A 102 -28.19 14.99 20.37
C GLN A 102 -27.66 16.35 20.83
N ALA A 103 -26.63 16.90 20.17
CA ALA A 103 -26.11 18.24 20.46
C ALA A 103 -27.15 19.34 20.19
N ASN A 104 -27.95 19.20 19.13
CA ASN A 104 -29.07 20.12 18.86
C ASN A 104 -30.20 19.97 19.88
N SER A 105 -30.55 18.74 20.29
CA SER A 105 -31.54 18.50 21.34
C SER A 105 -31.10 19.07 22.69
N GLU A 106 -29.82 18.94 23.06
CA GLU A 106 -29.24 19.52 24.28
C GLU A 106 -29.31 21.06 24.25
N SER A 107 -29.06 21.67 23.09
CA SER A 107 -29.26 23.12 22.90
C SER A 107 -30.71 23.52 23.17
N GLU A 108 -31.68 22.76 22.69
CA GLU A 108 -33.12 23.06 22.85
C GLU A 108 -33.60 22.85 24.29
N GLU A 109 -33.17 21.76 24.94
CA GLU A 109 -33.49 21.46 26.34
C GLU A 109 -32.97 22.54 27.30
N ASN A 110 -31.87 23.21 26.95
CA ASN A 110 -31.28 24.30 27.74
C ASN A 110 -31.68 25.70 27.24
N ASN A 111 -32.66 25.82 26.34
CA ASN A 111 -33.13 27.09 25.74
C ASN A 111 -32.04 27.91 25.03
N LEU A 112 -31.00 27.25 24.51
CA LEU A 112 -29.92 27.89 23.77
C LEU A 112 -30.27 28.00 22.28
N ASN A 113 -29.95 29.14 21.68
CA ASN A 113 -30.12 29.39 20.24
C ASN A 113 -28.90 28.98 19.40
N PHE A 114 -27.90 28.34 20.01
CA PHE A 114 -26.64 27.99 19.37
C PHE A 114 -26.09 26.65 19.88
N VAL A 115 -25.31 25.98 19.03
CA VAL A 115 -24.57 24.74 19.35
C VAL A 115 -23.08 25.02 19.35
N ASP A 116 -22.47 25.10 20.53
CA ASP A 116 -21.04 25.30 20.70
C ASP A 116 -20.28 23.96 20.91
N THR A 117 -18.97 24.03 21.15
CA THR A 117 -18.15 22.81 21.29
C THR A 117 -18.51 21.97 22.52
N ARG A 118 -19.10 22.57 23.57
CA ARG A 118 -19.53 21.84 24.79
C ARG A 118 -20.70 20.93 24.46
N LEU A 119 -21.66 21.43 23.71
CA LEU A 119 -22.84 20.69 23.27
C LEU A 119 -22.47 19.54 22.32
N ILE A 120 -21.39 19.68 21.52
CA ILE A 120 -20.84 18.57 20.73
C ILE A 120 -20.35 17.42 21.62
N VAL A 121 -19.60 17.73 22.69
CA VAL A 121 -19.12 16.71 23.64
C VAL A 121 -20.26 16.10 24.44
N LEU A 122 -21.25 16.89 24.86
CA LEU A 122 -22.46 16.37 25.50
C LEU A 122 -23.24 15.44 24.56
N GLY A 123 -23.35 15.79 23.28
CA GLY A 123 -23.93 14.92 22.25
C GLY A 123 -23.20 13.59 22.12
N MET A 124 -21.85 13.60 22.17
CA MET A 124 -21.03 12.38 22.19
C MET A 124 -21.36 11.52 23.41
N LEU A 125 -21.30 12.10 24.62
CA LEU A 125 -21.51 11.38 25.87
C LEU A 125 -22.96 10.89 26.06
N ARG A 126 -23.94 11.56 25.45
CA ARG A 126 -25.35 11.16 25.51
C ARG A 126 -25.65 9.95 24.63
N GLN A 127 -24.95 9.83 23.50
CA GLN A 127 -25.08 8.66 22.63
C GLN A 127 -24.27 7.49 23.21
N ARG A 128 -24.91 6.63 24.03
CA ARG A 128 -24.25 5.57 24.81
C ARG A 128 -23.45 4.52 24.02
N HIS A 129 -23.52 4.52 22.69
CA HIS A 129 -22.87 3.52 21.83
C HIS A 129 -21.96 4.18 20.78
N ASN A 130 -20.97 4.96 21.21
CA ASN A 130 -19.90 5.40 20.32
C ASN A 130 -18.51 5.33 20.95
N SER A 131 -17.53 5.09 20.08
CA SER A 131 -16.12 4.95 20.44
C SER A 131 -15.50 6.21 21.04
N ALA A 132 -15.97 7.40 20.67
CA ALA A 132 -15.48 8.65 21.24
C ALA A 132 -15.96 8.84 22.70
N ALA A 133 -17.21 8.50 23.01
CA ALA A 133 -17.74 8.50 24.37
C ALA A 133 -17.05 7.45 25.24
N GLU A 134 -16.86 6.23 24.72
CA GLU A 134 -16.12 5.18 25.44
C GLU A 134 -14.71 5.64 25.81
N LEU A 135 -14.01 6.30 24.87
CA LEU A 135 -12.67 6.81 25.12
C LEU A 135 -12.67 7.94 26.16
N LEU A 136 -13.68 8.81 26.17
CA LEU A 136 -13.85 9.86 27.18
C LEU A 136 -14.15 9.27 28.58
N GLU A 137 -15.07 8.31 28.65
CA GLU A 137 -15.48 7.63 29.88
C GLU A 137 -14.33 6.83 30.51
N GLN A 138 -13.53 6.13 29.69
CA GLN A 138 -12.32 5.45 30.15
C GLN A 138 -11.27 6.40 30.75
N ASN A 139 -11.38 7.70 30.49
CA ASN A 139 -10.53 8.74 31.08
C ASN A 139 -11.27 9.58 32.14
N GLY A 140 -12.40 9.07 32.67
CA GLY A 140 -13.14 9.67 33.77
C GLY A 140 -14.08 10.82 33.37
N VAL A 141 -14.30 11.03 32.07
CA VAL A 141 -15.24 12.05 31.57
C VAL A 141 -16.59 11.40 31.33
N THR A 142 -17.44 11.38 32.36
CA THR A 142 -18.83 10.90 32.24
C THR A 142 -19.77 12.02 31.83
N LEU A 143 -20.95 11.67 31.28
CA LEU A 143 -21.98 12.63 30.88
C LEU A 143 -22.32 13.62 32.01
N ASP A 144 -22.61 13.10 33.21
CA ASP A 144 -23.05 13.92 34.33
C ASP A 144 -21.93 14.84 34.84
N ALA A 145 -20.70 14.31 34.95
CA ALA A 145 -19.55 15.10 35.40
C ALA A 145 -19.19 16.20 34.39
N PHE A 146 -19.29 15.92 33.09
CA PHE A 146 -19.04 16.93 32.06
C PHE A 146 -20.12 18.01 32.06
N ARG A 147 -21.40 17.62 32.21
CA ARG A 147 -22.52 18.56 32.28
C ARG A 147 -22.41 19.49 33.49
N GLU A 148 -22.02 18.98 34.66
CA GLU A 148 -21.82 19.78 35.87
C GLU A 148 -20.77 20.89 35.68
N LYS A 149 -19.65 20.56 35.01
CA LYS A 149 -18.58 21.50 34.72
C LYS A 149 -18.90 22.46 33.58
N ALA A 150 -19.69 22.02 32.59
CA ALA A 150 -19.96 22.80 31.38
C ALA A 150 -20.76 24.08 31.63
N LYS A 151 -21.54 24.14 32.74
CA LYS A 151 -22.35 25.29 33.19
C LYS A 151 -22.89 26.11 32.01
N LEU A 152 -23.85 25.51 31.30
CA LEU A 152 -24.47 26.11 30.11
C LEU A 152 -25.15 27.43 30.53
N HIS A 153 -24.62 28.55 30.03
CA HIS A 153 -25.13 29.91 30.25
C HIS A 153 -25.41 30.56 28.88
N ASP A 154 -26.38 31.47 28.83
CA ASP A 154 -26.88 32.13 27.61
C ASP A 154 -25.85 33.01 26.87
N THR A 155 -24.67 33.23 27.43
CA THR A 155 -23.63 34.02 26.77
C THR A 155 -22.87 33.18 25.74
N PRO A 156 -22.90 33.53 24.44
CA PRO A 156 -22.08 32.84 23.45
C PRO A 156 -20.59 33.04 23.77
N PRO A 157 -19.75 32.01 23.62
CA PRO A 157 -18.34 32.09 23.97
C PRO A 157 -17.62 33.19 23.18
N VAL A 158 -16.74 33.92 23.87
CA VAL A 158 -15.93 35.02 23.31
C VAL A 158 -15.00 34.48 22.21
N ASN A 159 -15.00 35.17 21.07
CA ASN A 159 -14.20 34.82 19.88
C ASN A 159 -12.71 34.63 20.20
N VAL A 160 -12.14 33.50 19.77
CA VAL A 160 -10.69 33.24 19.76
C VAL A 160 -10.07 33.84 18.47
N PRO A 161 -8.82 34.38 18.49
CA PRO A 161 -8.17 34.98 17.32
C PRO A 161 -8.01 34.05 16.11
N ARG A 162 -7.51 34.62 15.01
CA ARG A 162 -7.38 34.02 13.65
C ARG A 162 -6.98 32.53 13.69
N PHE A 163 -7.94 31.64 13.42
CA PHE A 163 -7.74 30.19 13.40
C PHE A 163 -7.02 29.76 12.11
N GLN A 164 -5.83 29.21 12.23
CA GLN A 164 -5.17 28.42 11.19
C GLN A 164 -5.47 26.94 11.45
N LEU A 165 -5.87 26.21 10.41
CA LEU A 165 -6.10 24.78 10.55
C LEU A 165 -4.78 24.09 10.95
N PRO A 166 -4.78 23.18 11.93
CA PRO A 166 -3.59 22.52 12.44
C PRO A 166 -2.83 21.78 11.34
N ASP A 167 -1.50 21.86 11.36
CA ASP A 167 -0.65 21.14 10.42
C ASP A 167 -0.55 19.66 10.80
N LEU A 168 -1.39 18.84 10.18
CA LEU A 168 -1.44 17.40 10.40
C LEU A 168 -0.41 16.63 9.55
N SER A 169 0.49 17.32 8.82
CA SER A 169 1.51 16.70 7.98
C SER A 169 2.44 15.77 8.79
N GLN A 170 2.71 16.12 10.05
CA GLN A 170 3.55 15.36 10.97
C GLN A 170 2.97 14.00 11.36
N LEU A 171 1.66 13.77 11.17
CA LEU A 171 1.01 12.49 11.42
C LEU A 171 1.13 11.50 10.25
N LYS A 172 1.57 11.96 9.07
CA LYS A 172 1.83 11.14 7.89
C LYS A 172 3.20 10.49 8.06
N LYS A 173 3.25 9.23 8.54
CA LYS A 173 4.50 8.44 8.51
C LYS A 173 5.01 8.37 7.06
N SER A 174 6.34 8.33 6.91
CA SER A 174 6.95 8.04 5.60
C SER A 174 6.27 6.80 5.00
N PRO A 175 5.74 6.88 3.77
CA PRO A 175 5.12 5.73 3.12
C PRO A 175 6.16 4.66 2.76
N PHE A 176 7.45 5.02 2.78
CA PHE A 176 8.58 4.15 2.49
C PHE A 176 9.12 3.52 3.76
N MET A 177 9.09 2.19 3.83
CA MET A 177 9.72 1.39 4.88
C MET A 177 10.23 0.08 4.27
N ILE A 178 11.34 -0.47 4.74
CA ILE A 178 11.73 -1.83 4.33
C ILE A 178 11.04 -2.81 5.28
N SER A 179 10.20 -3.71 4.76
CA SER A 179 9.52 -4.72 5.57
C SER A 179 10.53 -5.71 6.17
N PRO A 180 10.37 -6.14 7.44
CA PRO A 180 11.15 -7.23 8.02
C PRO A 180 11.13 -8.50 7.14
N THR A 181 10.01 -8.79 6.48
CA THR A 181 9.87 -9.93 5.55
C THR A 181 10.87 -9.85 4.40
N PHE A 182 11.05 -8.66 3.83
CA PHE A 182 12.00 -8.44 2.74
C PHE A 182 13.44 -8.58 3.21
N ILE A 183 13.76 -8.07 4.40
CA ILE A 183 15.10 -8.22 5.00
C ILE A 183 15.42 -9.69 5.23
N ILE A 184 14.48 -10.47 5.78
CA ILE A 184 14.64 -11.91 5.99
C ILE A 184 14.87 -12.62 4.65
N LEU A 185 14.11 -12.28 3.62
CA LEU A 185 14.27 -12.84 2.28
C LEU A 185 15.65 -12.53 1.69
N VAL A 186 16.12 -11.28 1.76
CA VAL A 186 17.45 -10.89 1.28
C VAL A 186 18.55 -11.63 2.04
N LEU A 187 18.44 -11.73 3.38
CA LEU A 187 19.40 -12.46 4.20
C LEU A 187 19.41 -13.96 3.84
N PHE A 188 18.23 -14.56 3.64
CA PHE A 188 18.10 -15.94 3.17
C PHE A 188 18.84 -16.14 1.84
N THR A 189 18.58 -15.27 0.86
CA THR A 189 19.25 -15.33 -0.45
C THR A 189 20.77 -15.19 -0.33
N LEU A 190 21.27 -14.25 0.49
CA LEU A 190 22.70 -14.05 0.69
C LEU A 190 23.37 -15.23 1.40
N VAL A 191 22.69 -15.85 2.37
CA VAL A 191 23.19 -17.05 3.05
C VAL A 191 23.33 -18.19 2.05
N PHE A 192 22.30 -18.47 1.25
CA PHE A 192 22.36 -19.56 0.26
C PHE A 192 23.31 -19.28 -0.90
N ALA A 193 23.46 -18.01 -1.30
CA ALA A 193 24.49 -17.57 -2.23
C ALA A 193 25.89 -17.90 -1.69
N TYR A 194 26.15 -17.56 -0.42
CA TYR A 194 27.41 -17.86 0.24
C TYR A 194 27.63 -19.37 0.42
N LEU A 195 26.62 -20.13 0.80
CA LEU A 195 26.73 -21.59 0.93
C LEU A 195 27.09 -22.25 -0.42
N THR A 196 26.49 -21.76 -1.51
CA THR A 196 26.80 -22.22 -2.87
C THR A 196 28.23 -21.81 -3.27
N TYR A 197 28.64 -20.59 -2.97
CA TYR A 197 30.01 -20.12 -3.21
C TYR A 197 31.05 -20.90 -2.41
N ALA A 198 30.76 -21.23 -1.16
CA ALA A 198 31.69 -21.93 -0.26
C ALA A 198 31.65 -23.46 -0.40
N HIS A 199 30.81 -24.00 -1.29
CA HIS A 199 30.56 -25.45 -1.45
C HIS A 199 30.13 -26.14 -0.15
N ILE A 200 29.29 -25.46 0.65
CA ILE A 200 28.80 -25.97 1.92
C ILE A 200 27.39 -26.54 1.74
N GLY A 201 27.26 -27.85 1.85
CA GLY A 201 25.99 -28.57 1.74
C GLY A 201 25.80 -29.22 0.37
N ASN A 202 24.55 -29.48 -0.01
CA ASN A 202 24.24 -30.02 -1.33
C ASN A 202 24.14 -28.87 -2.34
N SER A 203 25.02 -28.87 -3.35
CA SER A 203 25.14 -27.82 -4.35
C SER A 203 23.82 -27.52 -5.09
N GLY A 204 23.01 -28.56 -5.33
CA GLY A 204 21.71 -28.41 -5.98
C GLY A 204 20.70 -27.68 -5.08
N VAL A 205 20.57 -28.12 -3.82
CA VAL A 205 19.68 -27.49 -2.83
C VAL A 205 20.08 -26.04 -2.60
N THR A 206 21.38 -25.77 -2.42
CA THR A 206 21.84 -24.41 -2.14
C THR A 206 21.63 -23.49 -3.34
N THR A 207 21.91 -23.96 -4.56
CA THR A 207 21.67 -23.22 -5.80
C THR A 207 20.19 -22.96 -6.01
N PHE A 208 19.32 -23.94 -5.78
CA PHE A 208 17.86 -23.79 -5.88
C PHE A 208 17.34 -22.70 -4.93
N CYS A 209 17.73 -22.74 -3.65
CA CYS A 209 17.31 -21.76 -2.65
C CYS A 209 17.87 -20.36 -2.97
N PHE A 210 19.13 -20.28 -3.38
CA PHE A 210 19.77 -19.03 -3.79
C PHE A 210 19.04 -18.38 -4.97
N VAL A 211 18.90 -19.10 -6.09
CA VAL A 211 18.30 -18.56 -7.32
C VAL A 211 16.84 -18.19 -7.09
N THR A 212 16.07 -19.06 -6.43
CA THR A 212 14.66 -18.79 -6.13
C THR A 212 14.50 -17.59 -5.22
N GLY A 213 15.32 -17.49 -4.16
CA GLY A 213 15.29 -16.35 -3.25
C GLY A 213 15.63 -15.04 -3.96
N ALA A 214 16.66 -15.04 -4.80
CA ALA A 214 17.06 -13.87 -5.58
C ALA A 214 15.98 -13.45 -6.58
N TRP A 215 15.34 -14.40 -7.25
CA TRP A 215 14.22 -14.15 -8.16
C TRP A 215 13.02 -13.52 -7.42
N VAL A 216 12.64 -14.03 -6.23
CA VAL A 216 11.57 -13.42 -5.43
C VAL A 216 11.92 -11.99 -4.99
N VAL A 217 13.19 -11.72 -4.69
CA VAL A 217 13.66 -10.35 -4.42
C VAL A 217 13.47 -9.45 -5.65
N SER A 218 13.83 -9.93 -6.85
CA SER A 218 13.62 -9.19 -8.11
C SER A 218 12.13 -8.90 -8.35
N VAL A 219 11.25 -9.89 -8.15
CA VAL A 219 9.79 -9.69 -8.27
C VAL A 219 9.28 -8.65 -7.27
N ALA A 220 9.75 -8.65 -6.03
CA ALA A 220 9.38 -7.62 -5.05
C ALA A 220 9.84 -6.22 -5.48
N LEU A 221 11.04 -6.11 -6.08
CA LEU A 221 11.55 -4.85 -6.62
C LEU A 221 10.76 -4.38 -7.85
N HIS A 222 10.34 -5.31 -8.71
CA HIS A 222 9.46 -5.07 -9.85
C HIS A 222 8.12 -4.45 -9.41
N GLU A 223 7.43 -5.09 -8.47
CA GLU A 223 6.16 -4.60 -7.94
C GLU A 223 6.30 -3.28 -7.18
N PHE A 224 7.41 -3.11 -6.46
CA PHE A 224 7.74 -1.83 -5.83
C PHE A 224 7.95 -0.72 -6.86
N GLY A 225 8.56 -1.02 -8.01
CA GLY A 225 8.72 -0.08 -9.12
C GLY A 225 7.38 0.47 -9.61
N HIS A 226 6.41 -0.40 -9.87
CA HIS A 226 5.05 0.01 -10.22
C HIS A 226 4.40 0.88 -9.14
N ALA A 227 4.47 0.45 -7.87
CA ALA A 227 3.88 1.20 -6.76
C ALA A 227 4.53 2.58 -6.57
N LEU A 228 5.85 2.68 -6.73
CA LEU A 228 6.59 3.93 -6.62
C LEU A 228 6.19 4.92 -7.71
N ALA A 229 6.14 4.45 -8.96
CA ALA A 229 5.71 5.27 -10.09
C ALA A 229 4.24 5.70 -9.94
N ALA A 230 3.34 4.80 -9.54
CA ALA A 230 1.94 5.12 -9.28
C ALA A 230 1.78 6.20 -8.19
N PHE A 231 2.55 6.09 -7.09
CA PHE A 231 2.54 7.06 -6.01
C PHE A 231 2.97 8.46 -6.49
N TRP A 232 4.06 8.54 -7.25
CA TRP A 232 4.48 9.80 -7.89
C TRP A 232 3.47 10.30 -8.92
N GLY A 233 2.75 9.40 -9.57
CA GLY A 233 1.68 9.71 -10.52
C GLY A 233 0.40 10.22 -9.88
N GLY A 234 0.27 10.15 -8.54
CA GLY A 234 -0.85 10.68 -7.77
C GLY A 234 -1.76 9.62 -7.12
N ASP A 235 -1.45 8.33 -7.27
CA ASP A 235 -2.16 7.27 -6.56
C ASP A 235 -1.60 7.07 -5.15
N GLU A 236 -2.12 7.81 -4.18
CA GLU A 236 -1.73 7.64 -2.77
C GLU A 236 -2.23 6.31 -2.17
N SER A 237 -3.14 5.58 -2.84
CA SER A 237 -3.71 4.33 -2.30
C SER A 237 -2.68 3.19 -2.20
N VAL A 238 -1.64 3.20 -3.04
CA VAL A 238 -0.54 2.21 -3.00
C VAL A 238 0.27 2.29 -1.69
N ALA A 239 0.40 3.49 -1.12
CA ALA A 239 1.05 3.69 0.17
C ALA A 239 0.21 3.07 1.29
N HIS A 240 -1.12 3.25 1.24
CA HIS A 240 -2.05 2.73 2.24
C HIS A 240 -2.14 1.19 2.22
N LYS A 241 -2.08 0.59 1.03
CA LYS A 241 -2.02 -0.87 0.86
C LYS A 241 -0.67 -1.47 1.29
N GLY A 242 0.32 -0.62 1.58
CA GLY A 242 1.65 -1.05 2.02
C GLY A 242 2.54 -1.56 0.89
N TYR A 243 2.23 -1.28 -0.38
CA TYR A 243 3.05 -1.71 -1.52
C TYR A 243 4.42 -1.01 -1.57
N LEU A 244 4.52 0.17 -0.96
CA LEU A 244 5.79 0.89 -0.77
C LEU A 244 6.64 0.35 0.40
N THR A 245 6.32 -0.87 0.89
CA THR A 245 7.06 -1.52 1.98
C THR A 245 7.99 -2.66 1.56
N LEU A 246 8.12 -2.92 0.25
CA LEU A 246 8.88 -4.06 -0.31
C LEU A 246 8.43 -5.43 0.22
N ASP A 247 7.21 -5.55 0.73
CA ASP A 247 6.72 -6.78 1.35
C ASP A 247 6.07 -7.69 0.30
N PRO A 248 6.71 -8.81 -0.10
CA PRO A 248 6.17 -9.72 -1.11
C PRO A 248 4.81 -10.30 -0.72
N LEU A 249 4.52 -10.39 0.57
CA LEU A 249 3.27 -10.97 1.08
C LEU A 249 2.07 -10.01 1.01
N LYS A 250 2.31 -8.71 0.77
CA LYS A 250 1.23 -7.73 0.65
C LYS A 250 0.67 -7.62 -0.76
N TYR A 251 1.37 -8.16 -1.75
CA TYR A 251 0.87 -8.18 -3.13
C TYR A 251 -0.33 -9.13 -3.25
N THR A 252 -1.19 -8.84 -4.23
CA THR A 252 -2.62 -9.21 -4.22
C THR A 252 -2.97 -10.66 -3.90
N HIS A 253 -2.24 -11.63 -4.43
CA HIS A 253 -2.47 -13.04 -4.12
C HIS A 253 -1.15 -13.79 -3.95
N PRO A 254 -0.49 -13.77 -2.78
CA PRO A 254 0.86 -14.32 -2.59
C PRO A 254 1.00 -15.78 -3.02
N VAL A 255 -0.06 -16.59 -2.86
CA VAL A 255 -0.10 -17.99 -3.29
C VAL A 255 -0.05 -18.10 -4.82
N LEU A 256 -0.92 -17.39 -5.54
CA LEU A 256 -0.95 -17.42 -7.00
C LEU A 256 0.24 -16.68 -7.62
N SER A 257 0.75 -15.68 -6.92
CA SER A 257 1.78 -14.75 -7.39
C SER A 257 3.21 -15.18 -7.08
N ILE A 258 3.43 -16.07 -6.12
CA ILE A 258 4.77 -16.53 -5.73
C ILE A 258 4.85 -18.05 -5.77
N ILE A 259 3.92 -18.76 -5.12
CA ILE A 259 3.99 -20.24 -5.02
C ILE A 259 3.79 -20.89 -6.39
N LEU A 260 2.83 -20.42 -7.18
CA LEU A 260 2.55 -21.00 -8.49
C LEU A 260 3.73 -20.82 -9.47
N PRO A 261 4.31 -19.62 -9.67
CA PRO A 261 5.53 -19.47 -10.47
C PRO A 261 6.70 -20.32 -9.99
N ILE A 262 6.94 -20.43 -8.67
CA ILE A 262 8.00 -21.28 -8.12
C ILE A 262 7.74 -22.76 -8.47
N LEU A 263 6.49 -23.22 -8.35
CA LEU A 263 6.12 -24.59 -8.69
C LEU A 263 6.34 -24.89 -10.17
N PHE A 264 5.94 -23.96 -11.05
CA PHE A 264 6.21 -24.08 -12.48
C PHE A 264 7.71 -24.12 -12.77
N LEU A 265 8.48 -23.19 -12.19
CA LEU A 265 9.93 -23.15 -12.36
C LEU A 265 10.61 -24.44 -11.84
N ALA A 266 10.16 -24.98 -10.70
CA ALA A 266 10.67 -26.21 -10.12
C ALA A 266 10.39 -27.44 -11.01
N ILE A 267 9.19 -27.56 -11.59
CA ILE A 267 8.87 -28.71 -12.46
C ILE A 267 9.59 -28.63 -13.82
N GLY A 268 10.24 -27.50 -14.11
CA GLY A 268 10.89 -27.19 -15.39
C GLY A 268 9.94 -26.56 -16.41
N GLY A 269 8.85 -25.98 -15.90
CA GLY A 269 8.00 -25.06 -16.63
C GLY A 269 8.62 -23.67 -16.74
N ILE A 270 7.83 -22.76 -17.27
CA ILE A 270 8.27 -21.45 -17.74
C ILE A 270 8.15 -20.44 -16.58
N PRO A 271 9.07 -19.48 -16.45
CA PRO A 271 8.92 -18.39 -15.49
C PRO A 271 7.62 -17.64 -15.80
N LEU A 272 6.62 -17.78 -14.94
CA LEU A 272 5.37 -17.04 -15.06
C LEU A 272 5.52 -15.67 -14.35
N PRO A 273 4.86 -14.61 -14.86
CA PRO A 273 4.87 -13.32 -14.18
C PRO A 273 4.26 -13.49 -12.78
N GLY A 274 4.97 -12.97 -11.79
CA GLY A 274 4.61 -13.04 -10.38
C GLY A 274 4.16 -11.66 -9.88
N GLY A 275 3.27 -11.68 -8.88
CA GLY A 275 2.73 -10.46 -8.28
C GLY A 275 1.71 -9.74 -9.16
N ALA A 276 0.84 -8.96 -8.52
CA ALA A 276 0.16 -7.87 -9.19
C ALA A 276 -0.14 -6.81 -8.14
N VAL A 277 0.27 -5.57 -8.37
CA VAL A 277 -0.13 -4.42 -7.56
C VAL A 277 -1.43 -3.81 -8.09
N PHE A 278 -2.42 -3.63 -7.22
CA PHE A 278 -3.66 -2.93 -7.59
C PHE A 278 -3.45 -1.40 -7.60
N ILE A 279 -3.25 -0.85 -8.80
CA ILE A 279 -3.08 0.57 -9.07
C ILE A 279 -4.41 1.23 -9.44
N ASN A 280 -4.73 2.34 -8.80
CA ASN A 280 -5.86 3.18 -9.16
C ASN A 280 -5.49 4.10 -10.33
N HIS A 281 -5.71 3.59 -11.55
CA HIS A 281 -5.42 4.31 -12.79
C HIS A 281 -6.25 5.60 -12.95
N ASN A 282 -7.33 5.80 -12.19
CA ASN A 282 -8.12 7.04 -12.21
C ASN A 282 -7.48 8.16 -11.38
N ALA A 283 -6.60 7.82 -10.43
CA ALA A 283 -5.85 8.81 -9.65
C ALA A 283 -4.65 9.39 -10.44
N ILE A 284 -4.15 8.66 -11.44
CA ILE A 284 -3.01 9.06 -12.26
C ILE A 284 -3.42 10.05 -13.35
N ARG A 285 -2.87 11.26 -13.29
CA ARG A 285 -3.38 12.42 -14.04
C ARG A 285 -3.01 12.45 -15.53
N SER A 286 -1.90 11.84 -15.95
CA SER A 286 -1.43 11.90 -17.34
C SER A 286 -1.28 10.53 -17.97
N ARG A 287 -1.54 10.43 -19.28
CA ARG A 287 -1.40 9.19 -20.07
C ARG A 287 0.04 8.67 -20.02
N LEU A 288 1.01 9.57 -20.17
CA LEU A 288 2.43 9.25 -20.04
C LEU A 288 2.77 8.66 -18.68
N MET A 289 2.21 9.22 -17.59
CA MET A 289 2.48 8.70 -16.26
C MET A 289 1.87 7.32 -16.04
N LYS A 290 0.73 7.00 -16.66
CA LYS A 290 0.19 5.63 -16.67
C LYS A 290 1.15 4.67 -17.38
N SER A 291 1.69 5.05 -18.54
CA SER A 291 2.70 4.24 -19.25
C SER A 291 3.99 4.08 -18.47
N ILE A 292 4.49 5.13 -17.80
CA ILE A 292 5.66 5.08 -16.93
C ILE A 292 5.39 4.14 -15.74
N THR A 293 4.17 4.18 -15.19
CA THR A 293 3.77 3.29 -14.10
C THR A 293 3.85 1.83 -14.54
N SER A 294 3.36 1.49 -15.73
CA SER A 294 3.50 0.14 -16.30
C SER A 294 4.95 -0.21 -16.68
N ALA A 295 5.76 0.75 -17.11
CA ALA A 295 7.16 0.50 -17.45
C ALA A 295 8.09 0.34 -16.22
N ALA A 296 7.67 0.85 -15.06
CA ALA A 296 8.53 0.93 -13.88
C ALA A 296 8.92 -0.44 -13.30
N GLY A 297 8.03 -1.43 -13.34
CA GLY A 297 8.35 -2.81 -12.94
C GLY A 297 9.38 -3.45 -13.86
N PRO A 298 9.14 -3.54 -15.18
CA PRO A 298 10.13 -4.02 -16.14
C PRO A 298 11.47 -3.29 -16.05
N PHE A 299 11.45 -1.98 -15.78
CA PHE A 299 12.67 -1.22 -15.56
C PHE A 299 13.44 -1.64 -14.31
N ALA A 300 12.75 -1.96 -13.21
CA ALA A 300 13.39 -2.50 -12.00
C ALA A 300 13.99 -3.90 -12.24
N THR A 301 13.28 -4.77 -12.97
CA THR A 301 13.82 -6.08 -13.44
C THR A 301 15.07 -5.87 -14.30
N PHE A 302 15.03 -4.92 -15.24
CA PHE A 302 16.19 -4.57 -16.05
C PHE A 302 17.39 -4.12 -15.22
N LEU A 303 17.18 -3.28 -14.18
CA LEU A 303 18.26 -2.90 -13.27
C LEU A 303 18.84 -4.11 -12.51
N CYS A 304 18.00 -5.06 -12.11
CA CYS A 304 18.47 -6.31 -11.48
C CYS A 304 19.36 -7.12 -12.43
N ILE A 305 18.96 -7.26 -13.71
CA ILE A 305 19.77 -7.91 -14.75
C ILE A 305 21.13 -7.23 -14.89
N ILE A 306 21.16 -5.89 -14.98
CA ILE A 306 22.42 -5.15 -15.10
C ILE A 306 23.34 -5.43 -13.90
N VAL A 307 22.81 -5.41 -12.68
CA VAL A 307 23.59 -5.72 -11.46
C VAL A 307 24.17 -7.13 -11.51
N LEU A 308 23.38 -8.13 -11.92
CA LEU A 308 23.82 -9.51 -12.04
C LEU A 308 24.87 -9.72 -13.14
N LEU A 309 24.85 -8.91 -14.19
CA LEU A 309 25.80 -8.98 -15.30
C LEU A 309 27.15 -8.29 -15.03
N ILE A 310 27.25 -7.41 -14.02
CA ILE A 310 28.50 -6.68 -13.70
C ILE A 310 29.71 -7.61 -13.61
N PRO A 311 29.69 -8.72 -12.84
CA PRO A 311 30.86 -9.59 -12.75
C PRO A 311 31.31 -10.18 -14.09
N PHE A 312 30.39 -10.44 -15.01
CA PHE A 312 30.66 -11.00 -16.33
C PHE A 312 31.14 -9.96 -17.34
N MET A 313 30.69 -8.71 -17.22
CA MET A 313 31.14 -7.59 -18.06
C MET A 313 32.58 -7.19 -17.75
N PHE A 314 33.01 -7.31 -16.48
CA PHE A 314 34.34 -6.94 -16.04
C PHE A 314 35.30 -8.13 -15.84
N GLY A 315 34.88 -9.36 -16.15
CA GLY A 315 35.72 -10.56 -16.02
C GLY A 315 36.08 -10.94 -14.58
N TRP A 316 35.35 -10.45 -13.57
CA TRP A 316 35.65 -10.75 -12.15
C TRP A 316 35.44 -12.22 -11.81
N TYR A 317 34.53 -12.89 -12.51
CA TYR A 317 34.26 -14.31 -12.35
C TYR A 317 35.43 -15.20 -12.79
N GLU A 318 36.22 -14.80 -13.80
CA GLU A 318 37.25 -15.65 -14.42
C GLU A 318 38.24 -16.20 -13.38
N THR A 319 38.70 -15.34 -12.46
CA THR A 319 39.65 -15.70 -11.40
C THR A 319 39.13 -16.71 -10.38
N THR A 320 37.81 -16.88 -10.29
CA THR A 320 37.15 -17.75 -9.30
C THR A 320 36.29 -18.81 -9.95
N LEU A 321 36.28 -18.90 -11.28
CA LEU A 321 35.37 -19.74 -12.04
C LEU A 321 35.61 -21.23 -11.75
N GLU A 322 36.88 -21.65 -11.77
CA GLU A 322 37.25 -23.05 -11.50
C GLU A 322 36.92 -23.44 -10.06
N SER A 323 37.14 -22.53 -9.11
CA SER A 323 36.93 -22.79 -7.69
C SER A 323 35.46 -22.71 -7.28
N HIS A 324 34.63 -21.90 -7.96
CA HIS A 324 33.27 -21.56 -7.54
C HIS A 324 32.24 -21.66 -8.67
N ASN A 325 32.39 -22.66 -9.54
CA ASN A 325 31.55 -22.86 -10.74
C ASN A 325 30.04 -22.88 -10.41
N GLU A 326 29.64 -23.56 -9.33
CA GLU A 326 28.23 -23.71 -8.92
C GLU A 326 27.54 -22.35 -8.66
N PHE A 327 28.26 -21.42 -8.03
CA PHE A 327 27.76 -20.08 -7.76
C PHE A 327 27.56 -19.28 -9.04
N TRP A 328 28.56 -19.30 -9.93
CA TRP A 328 28.50 -18.59 -11.22
C TRP A 328 27.47 -19.20 -12.17
N ALA A 329 27.30 -20.52 -12.14
CA ALA A 329 26.24 -21.25 -12.84
C ALA A 329 24.85 -20.82 -12.33
N GLY A 330 24.67 -20.71 -11.01
CA GLY A 330 23.45 -20.17 -10.40
C GLY A 330 23.15 -18.73 -10.82
N ILE A 331 24.14 -17.84 -10.81
CA ILE A 331 23.98 -16.46 -11.29
C ILE A 331 23.59 -16.44 -12.77
N SER A 332 24.26 -17.23 -13.61
CA SER A 332 23.95 -17.29 -15.05
C SER A 332 22.51 -17.75 -15.28
N PHE A 333 22.05 -18.78 -14.56
CA PHE A 333 20.67 -19.23 -14.65
C PHE A 333 19.67 -18.17 -14.14
N LEU A 334 20.00 -17.45 -13.07
CA LEU A 334 19.18 -16.34 -12.60
C LEU A 334 19.09 -15.22 -13.66
N VAL A 335 20.20 -14.82 -14.27
CA VAL A 335 20.22 -13.84 -15.37
C VAL A 335 19.31 -14.28 -16.51
N PHE A 336 19.35 -15.56 -16.88
CA PHE A 336 18.47 -16.12 -17.89
C PHE A 336 16.99 -15.96 -17.51
N ILE A 337 16.60 -16.33 -16.28
CA ILE A 337 15.23 -16.17 -15.79
C ILE A 337 14.80 -14.69 -15.84
N GLU A 338 15.64 -13.78 -15.35
CA GLU A 338 15.31 -12.36 -15.29
C GLU A 338 15.12 -11.74 -16.69
N ILE A 339 16.00 -12.08 -17.66
CA ILE A 339 15.84 -11.66 -19.07
C ILE A 339 14.55 -12.23 -19.66
N PHE A 340 14.28 -13.51 -19.39
CA PHE A 340 13.08 -14.19 -19.87
C PHE A 340 11.81 -13.52 -19.33
N VAL A 341 11.76 -13.25 -18.03
CA VAL A 341 10.64 -12.55 -17.36
C VAL A 341 10.50 -11.13 -17.86
N LEU A 342 11.60 -10.41 -18.09
CA LEU A 342 11.58 -9.07 -18.68
C LEU A 342 10.91 -9.09 -20.06
N PHE A 343 11.32 -10.01 -20.94
CA PHE A 343 10.72 -10.15 -22.27
C PHE A 343 9.25 -10.54 -22.21
N LEU A 344 8.88 -11.45 -21.30
CA LEU A 344 7.50 -11.84 -21.10
C LEU A 344 6.67 -10.64 -20.67
N ASN A 345 7.11 -9.88 -19.67
CA ASN A 345 6.39 -8.70 -19.18
C ASN A 345 6.29 -7.59 -20.23
N LEU A 346 7.24 -7.48 -21.17
CA LEU A 346 7.17 -6.51 -22.26
C LEU A 346 6.28 -6.96 -23.44
N LEU A 347 5.73 -8.17 -23.43
CA LEU A 347 4.77 -8.59 -24.46
C LEU A 347 3.53 -7.68 -24.44
N PRO A 348 3.02 -7.25 -25.61
CA PRO A 348 1.84 -6.39 -25.72
C PRO A 348 0.54 -7.20 -25.55
N LEU A 349 0.47 -8.07 -24.53
CA LEU A 349 -0.72 -8.86 -24.21
C LEU A 349 -1.48 -8.27 -23.02
N PRO A 350 -2.82 -8.18 -23.06
CA PRO A 350 -3.63 -7.60 -21.99
C PRO A 350 -3.30 -8.20 -20.62
N GLY A 351 -2.97 -7.38 -19.63
CA GLY A 351 -2.63 -7.88 -18.28
C GLY A 351 -1.15 -8.06 -18.02
N LEU A 352 -0.30 -7.92 -19.04
CA LEU A 352 1.14 -7.74 -18.88
C LEU A 352 1.51 -6.26 -18.98
N ASP A 353 2.70 -5.91 -18.48
CA ASP A 353 3.18 -4.53 -18.42
C ASP A 353 3.34 -3.89 -19.79
N GLY A 354 3.80 -4.66 -20.79
CA GLY A 354 4.00 -4.22 -22.15
C GLY A 354 2.71 -3.69 -22.78
N PHE A 355 1.59 -4.36 -22.52
CA PHE A 355 0.28 -3.82 -22.89
C PHE A 355 -0.06 -2.57 -22.07
N GLY A 356 0.20 -2.58 -20.76
CA GLY A 356 -0.01 -1.42 -19.88
C GLY A 356 0.79 -0.17 -20.27
N ILE A 357 1.94 -0.32 -20.95
CA ILE A 357 2.72 0.79 -21.50
C ILE A 357 1.96 1.45 -22.67
N LEU A 358 1.32 0.64 -23.51
CA LEU A 358 0.59 1.09 -24.70
C LEU A 358 -0.86 1.50 -24.39
N GLU A 359 -1.48 0.87 -23.38
CA GLU A 359 -2.89 0.99 -22.99
C GLU A 359 -3.40 2.46 -22.95
N PRO A 360 -2.67 3.44 -22.38
CA PRO A 360 -3.14 4.83 -22.31
C PRO A 360 -3.29 5.54 -23.67
N PHE A 361 -2.69 5.00 -24.73
CA PHE A 361 -2.72 5.56 -26.08
C PHE A 361 -3.65 4.81 -27.04
N LEU A 362 -4.22 3.68 -26.61
CA LEU A 362 -5.13 2.89 -27.44
C LEU A 362 -6.55 3.46 -27.43
N PRO A 363 -7.34 3.23 -28.50
CA PRO A 363 -8.77 3.52 -28.50
C PRO A 363 -9.52 2.76 -27.40
N GLU A 364 -10.55 3.38 -26.81
CA GLU A 364 -11.33 2.78 -25.71
C GLU A 364 -11.96 1.43 -26.10
N THR A 365 -12.30 1.23 -27.37
CA THR A 365 -12.82 -0.05 -27.88
C THR A 365 -11.83 -1.19 -27.73
N ILE A 366 -10.53 -0.95 -27.99
CA ILE A 366 -9.47 -1.95 -27.81
C ILE A 366 -9.27 -2.24 -26.33
N ILE A 367 -9.29 -1.21 -25.48
CA ILE A 367 -9.14 -1.36 -24.03
C ILE A 367 -10.29 -2.21 -23.44
N GLN A 368 -11.53 -1.96 -23.87
CA GLN A 368 -12.69 -2.73 -23.44
C GLN A 368 -12.58 -4.21 -23.83
N GLN A 369 -12.17 -4.50 -25.08
CA GLN A 369 -11.94 -5.88 -25.53
C GLN A 369 -10.79 -6.53 -24.78
N ALA A 370 -9.68 -5.81 -24.57
CA ALA A 370 -8.53 -6.28 -23.82
C ALA A 370 -8.89 -6.64 -22.38
N ASN A 371 -9.76 -5.86 -21.73
CA ASN A 371 -10.21 -6.14 -20.37
C ASN A 371 -11.02 -7.44 -20.24
N ILE A 372 -11.72 -7.87 -21.30
CA ILE A 372 -12.41 -9.17 -21.34
C ILE A 372 -11.40 -10.32 -21.39
N ILE A 373 -10.30 -10.13 -22.12
CA ILE A 373 -9.25 -11.15 -22.32
C ILE A 373 -8.27 -11.20 -21.15
N ARG A 374 -8.06 -10.10 -20.42
CA ARG A 374 -7.09 -9.94 -19.31
C ARG A 374 -7.02 -11.13 -18.34
N PRO A 375 -8.14 -11.69 -17.83
CA PRO A 375 -8.10 -12.83 -16.91
C PRO A 375 -7.62 -14.14 -17.57
N TYR A 376 -7.73 -14.24 -18.89
CA TYR A 376 -7.37 -15.43 -19.67
C TYR A 376 -5.94 -15.37 -20.23
N THR A 377 -5.24 -14.24 -20.10
CA THR A 377 -3.91 -14.04 -20.67
C THR A 377 -2.91 -15.10 -20.24
N ILE A 378 -2.98 -15.57 -18.99
CA ILE A 378 -2.11 -16.64 -18.50
C ILE A 378 -2.31 -17.95 -19.28
N PHE A 379 -3.56 -18.30 -19.62
CA PHE A 379 -3.86 -19.49 -20.41
C PHE A 379 -3.41 -19.32 -21.87
N VAL A 380 -3.55 -18.11 -22.42
CA VAL A 380 -3.04 -17.78 -23.76
C VAL A 380 -1.52 -17.92 -23.80
N LEU A 381 -0.81 -17.39 -22.80
CA LEU A 381 0.64 -17.54 -22.69
C LEU A 381 1.05 -19.01 -22.61
N VAL A 382 0.42 -19.78 -21.72
CA VAL A 382 0.68 -21.23 -21.61
C VAL A 382 0.47 -21.92 -22.95
N ALA A 383 -0.65 -21.66 -23.64
CA ALA A 383 -0.93 -22.22 -24.96
C ALA A 383 0.08 -21.81 -26.04
N LEU A 384 0.52 -20.55 -26.05
CA LEU A 384 1.56 -20.05 -26.95
C LEU A 384 2.89 -20.76 -26.70
N PHE A 385 3.24 -21.03 -25.45
CA PHE A 385 4.47 -21.73 -25.13
C PHE A 385 4.42 -23.24 -25.37
N PHE A 386 3.24 -23.85 -25.49
CA PHE A 386 3.10 -25.21 -26.05
C PHE A 386 3.42 -25.25 -27.55
N TYR A 387 3.35 -24.12 -28.26
CA TYR A 387 3.82 -24.01 -29.62
C TYR A 387 5.35 -23.84 -29.62
N THR A 388 6.06 -24.91 -30.01
CA THR A 388 7.52 -25.02 -29.90
C THR A 388 8.27 -23.84 -30.50
N GLY A 389 7.85 -23.35 -31.68
CA GLY A 389 8.52 -22.22 -32.32
C GLY A 389 8.47 -20.91 -31.53
N PHE A 390 7.43 -20.67 -30.73
CA PHE A 390 7.34 -19.48 -29.88
C PHE A 390 8.24 -19.60 -28.66
N ALA A 391 8.21 -20.77 -28.00
CA ALA A 391 9.10 -21.07 -26.88
C ALA A 391 10.56 -20.96 -27.32
N ASP A 392 10.95 -21.66 -28.40
CA ASP A 392 12.31 -21.66 -28.95
C ASP A 392 12.77 -20.24 -29.28
N GLY A 393 11.90 -19.42 -29.88
CA GLY A 393 12.20 -18.00 -30.14
C GLY A 393 12.53 -17.21 -28.86
N PHE A 394 11.78 -17.42 -27.78
CA PHE A 394 12.02 -16.79 -26.47
C PHE A 394 13.34 -17.26 -25.83
N PHE A 395 13.61 -18.57 -25.85
CA PHE A 395 14.87 -19.14 -25.36
C PHE A 395 16.07 -18.60 -26.16
N LEU A 396 15.96 -18.58 -27.50
CA LEU A 396 17.00 -18.07 -28.38
C LEU A 396 17.24 -16.57 -28.18
N ALA A 397 16.18 -15.76 -28.03
CA ALA A 397 16.32 -14.33 -27.78
C ALA A 397 17.03 -14.06 -26.45
N SER A 398 16.64 -14.77 -25.38
CA SER A 398 17.24 -14.62 -24.05
C SER A 398 18.71 -15.04 -24.06
N GLY A 399 19.01 -16.19 -24.67
CA GLY A 399 20.39 -16.66 -24.85
C GLY A 399 21.23 -15.76 -25.75
N PHE A 400 20.64 -15.16 -26.79
CA PHE A 400 21.34 -14.20 -27.64
C PHE A 400 21.81 -12.97 -26.84
N ILE A 401 20.95 -12.40 -25.98
CA ILE A 401 21.35 -11.28 -25.11
C ILE A 401 22.49 -11.69 -24.18
N MET A 402 22.39 -12.84 -23.51
CA MET A 402 23.46 -13.33 -22.63
C MET A 402 24.77 -13.48 -23.39
N ARG A 403 24.74 -14.09 -24.59
CA ARG A 403 25.91 -14.28 -25.44
C ARG A 403 26.53 -12.95 -25.91
N LEU A 404 25.71 -11.92 -26.15
CA LEU A 404 26.22 -10.58 -26.50
C LEU A 404 27.04 -9.97 -25.36
N VAL A 405 26.68 -10.27 -24.11
CA VAL A 405 27.41 -9.76 -22.95
C VAL A 405 28.66 -10.59 -22.67
N ASN A 406 28.51 -11.91 -22.56
CA ASN A 406 29.62 -12.83 -22.32
C ASN A 406 29.23 -14.25 -22.79
N GLN A 407 30.08 -14.89 -23.59
CA GLN A 407 29.81 -16.23 -24.10
C GLN A 407 29.76 -17.30 -22.98
N ASP A 408 30.50 -17.11 -21.89
CA ASP A 408 30.56 -18.07 -20.78
C ASP A 408 29.24 -18.15 -20.02
N LEU A 409 28.39 -17.12 -20.08
CA LEU A 409 27.04 -17.19 -19.54
C LEU A 409 26.25 -18.35 -20.14
N ILE A 410 26.39 -18.62 -21.44
CA ILE A 410 25.69 -19.73 -22.10
C ILE A 410 26.23 -21.09 -21.66
N TYR A 411 27.55 -21.19 -21.46
CA TYR A 411 28.16 -22.41 -20.93
C TYR A 411 27.69 -22.68 -19.49
N LEU A 412 27.71 -21.66 -18.65
CA LEU A 412 27.30 -21.73 -17.25
C LEU A 412 25.80 -21.94 -17.07
N LEU A 413 24.98 -21.48 -18.02
CA LEU A 413 23.53 -21.64 -17.98
C LEU A 413 23.13 -23.11 -17.93
N GLN A 414 23.82 -23.96 -18.70
CA GLN A 414 23.52 -25.40 -18.74
C GLN A 414 23.78 -26.06 -17.38
N ASN A 415 24.94 -25.77 -16.79
CA ASN A 415 25.28 -26.23 -15.43
C ASN A 415 24.29 -25.67 -14.39
N GLY A 416 23.86 -24.41 -14.54
CA GLY A 416 22.93 -23.76 -13.62
C GLY A 416 21.54 -24.40 -13.65
N LEU A 417 21.06 -24.76 -14.85
CA LEU A 417 19.82 -25.51 -15.05
C LEU A 417 19.88 -26.89 -14.38
N GLU A 418 20.97 -27.62 -14.56
CA GLU A 418 21.18 -28.94 -13.94
C GLU A 418 21.22 -28.85 -12.41
N LEU A 419 21.95 -27.88 -11.86
CA LEU A 419 22.01 -27.64 -10.42
C LEU A 419 20.65 -27.21 -9.85
N TYR A 420 19.90 -26.37 -10.56
CA TYR A 420 18.60 -25.93 -10.11
C TYR A 420 17.56 -27.06 -10.10
N TRP A 421 17.62 -27.98 -11.06
CA TRP A 421 16.77 -29.17 -11.14
C TRP A 421 17.47 -30.46 -10.68
N PHE A 422 18.24 -30.38 -9.59
CA PHE A 422 19.07 -31.49 -9.09
C PHE A 422 18.32 -32.79 -8.74
N TRP A 423 16.98 -32.78 -8.69
CA TRP A 423 16.14 -33.94 -8.39
C TRP A 423 15.57 -34.64 -9.63
N LYS A 424 15.83 -34.12 -10.83
CA LYS A 424 15.58 -34.82 -12.10
C LYS A 424 16.73 -35.77 -12.37
#